data_AF-A0A2M7CIG6-F1
#
_entry.id   AF-A0A2M7CIG6-F1
#
_cell.length_a   1.000
_cell.length_b   1.000
_cell.length_c   1.000
_cell.angle_alpha   90.00
_cell.angle_beta   90.00
_cell.angle_gamma   90.00
#
_symmetry.space_group_name_H-M   'P 1'
#
loop_
_entity.id
_entity.type
_entity.pdbx_description
1 polymer ?
#
loop_
_entity_poly.entity_id
_entity_poly.type
_entity_poly.pdbx_seq_one_letter_code
_entity_poly.pdbx_strand_id
1 'polypeptide(L)'
;MIVKARAPVRIDFAGAWTDVDYFYKAFGGATLNATIDQYVKGKLVADEGNFGEKVPRHAPGYGTTFVDGPDGLLVEYNTKMPDDSGLGTSAAREVTRLALFSQDPLATREQKENIAESAYRIEQVLGIIGGKQDQFASAVGGINLFEFRENGTTTHPVTMPESQIAELESLLVLCYTGECRLSSNIHKSVWGNFRQGRRETVDALFTLRDSAYAGKEILKDSR
;
A
#
# COMPACT_ATOMS: atom_id res chain seq x y z
N MET A 1 1.63 27.03 9.83
CA MET A 1 0.60 26.36 8.96
C MET A 1 0.38 24.93 9.45
N ILE A 2 -0.85 24.40 9.42
CA ILE A 2 -1.12 22.99 9.75
C ILE A 2 -1.84 22.31 8.58
N VAL A 3 -1.27 21.24 8.05
CA VAL A 3 -1.85 20.38 7.01
C VAL A 3 -2.08 18.98 7.57
N LYS A 4 -3.16 18.32 7.16
CA LYS A 4 -3.50 16.96 7.61
C LYS A 4 -3.82 16.09 6.39
N ALA A 5 -3.37 14.85 6.44
CA ALA A 5 -3.69 13.83 5.44
C ALA A 5 -3.90 12.48 6.12
N ARG A 6 -4.54 11.55 5.43
CA ARG A 6 -4.61 10.15 5.86
C ARG A 6 -4.65 9.25 4.64
N ALA A 7 -4.07 8.06 4.78
CA ALA A 7 -4.20 6.98 3.81
C ALA A 7 -4.66 5.71 4.54
N PRO A 8 -5.63 4.97 3.97
CA PRO A 8 -6.01 3.68 4.52
C PRO A 8 -4.91 2.63 4.31
N VAL A 9 -4.92 1.60 5.15
CA VAL A 9 -4.20 0.35 4.89
C VAL A 9 -5.09 -0.60 4.09
N ARG A 10 -4.53 -1.72 3.62
CA ARG A 10 -5.22 -2.67 2.74
C ARG A 10 -5.15 -4.12 3.22
N ILE A 11 -6.04 -4.94 2.68
CA ILE A 11 -5.96 -6.40 2.67
C ILE A 11 -5.94 -6.88 1.22
N ASP A 12 -5.26 -8.00 0.96
CA ASP A 12 -5.16 -8.58 -0.38
C ASP A 12 -6.09 -9.77 -0.52
N PHE A 13 -6.84 -9.83 -1.63
CA PHE A 13 -7.66 -10.99 -1.97
C PHE A 13 -6.92 -11.94 -2.91
N ALA A 14 -6.20 -11.40 -3.90
CA ALA A 14 -5.53 -12.21 -4.91
C ALA A 14 -4.42 -11.44 -5.65
N GLY A 15 -3.49 -12.19 -6.25
CA GLY A 15 -2.50 -11.65 -7.19
C GLY A 15 -1.26 -10.96 -6.60
N ALA A 16 -1.15 -10.90 -5.27
CA ALA A 16 0.05 -10.38 -4.60
C ALA A 16 1.33 -11.04 -5.17
N TRP A 17 2.45 -10.32 -5.12
CA TRP A 17 3.76 -10.67 -5.74
C TRP A 17 3.87 -10.40 -7.23
N THR A 18 2.76 -10.44 -7.97
CA THR A 18 2.79 -10.22 -9.42
C THR A 18 3.02 -8.75 -9.77
N ASP A 19 2.88 -7.85 -8.80
CA ASP A 19 3.11 -6.41 -8.86
C ASP A 19 4.57 -6.00 -8.62
N VAL A 20 5.48 -6.95 -8.44
CA VAL A 20 6.93 -6.71 -8.37
C VAL A 20 7.52 -6.63 -9.78
N ASP A 21 8.47 -5.71 -9.96
CA ASP A 21 9.00 -5.34 -11.27
C ASP A 21 9.71 -6.47 -12.04
N TYR A 22 10.24 -7.47 -11.32
CA TYR A 22 10.79 -8.69 -11.91
C TYR A 22 9.75 -9.49 -12.69
N PHE A 23 8.47 -9.39 -12.34
CA PHE A 23 7.38 -10.10 -12.99
C PHE A 23 6.56 -9.20 -13.92
N TYR A 24 5.99 -8.10 -13.40
CA TYR A 24 5.00 -7.34 -14.17
C TYR A 24 5.56 -6.69 -15.44
N LYS A 25 6.85 -6.30 -15.44
CA LYS A 25 7.46 -5.69 -16.63
C LYS A 25 7.47 -6.64 -17.82
N ALA A 26 7.72 -7.93 -17.58
CA ALA A 26 7.80 -8.94 -18.63
C ALA A 26 6.46 -9.59 -18.96
N PHE A 27 5.60 -9.81 -17.95
CA PHE A 27 4.42 -10.68 -18.09
C PHE A 27 3.09 -9.99 -17.82
N GLY A 28 3.12 -8.75 -17.35
CA GLY A 28 1.95 -8.07 -16.77
C GLY A 28 1.60 -8.66 -15.40
N GLY A 29 1.40 -7.79 -14.42
CA GLY A 29 0.96 -8.14 -13.06
C GLY A 29 -0.48 -7.76 -12.82
N ALA A 30 -1.15 -8.41 -11.87
CA ALA A 30 -2.49 -8.04 -11.46
C ALA A 30 -2.72 -8.36 -9.98
N THR A 31 -3.27 -7.41 -9.22
CA THR A 31 -3.63 -7.59 -7.80
C THR A 31 -5.04 -7.13 -7.55
N LEU A 32 -5.80 -7.91 -6.78
CA LEU A 32 -7.13 -7.56 -6.29
C LEU A 32 -7.03 -7.34 -4.78
N ASN A 33 -7.30 -6.12 -4.32
CA ASN A 33 -7.21 -5.76 -2.91
C ASN A 33 -8.34 -4.81 -2.51
N ALA A 34 -8.50 -4.65 -1.19
CA ALA A 34 -9.45 -3.73 -0.59
C ALA A 34 -8.79 -2.92 0.52
N THR A 35 -9.05 -1.62 0.56
CA THR A 35 -8.69 -0.81 1.73
C THR A 35 -9.69 -1.02 2.87
N ILE A 36 -9.19 -1.02 4.10
CA ILE A 36 -10.00 -1.20 5.30
C ILE A 36 -10.09 0.09 6.13
N ASP A 37 -10.90 0.08 7.19
CA ASP A 37 -11.18 1.21 8.08
C ASP A 37 -10.02 1.59 9.04
N GLN A 38 -8.82 1.10 8.76
CA GLN A 38 -7.60 1.43 9.49
C GLN A 38 -6.73 2.37 8.65
N TYR A 39 -6.15 3.38 9.29
CA TYR A 39 -5.48 4.49 8.60
C TYR A 39 -4.15 4.85 9.23
N VAL A 40 -3.20 5.27 8.38
CA VAL A 40 -2.10 6.13 8.78
C VAL A 40 -2.56 7.57 8.66
N LYS A 41 -2.49 8.33 9.75
CA LYS A 41 -2.88 9.74 9.81
C LYS A 41 -1.62 10.59 9.95
N GLY A 42 -1.47 11.57 9.08
CA GLY A 42 -0.33 12.48 9.07
C GLY A 42 -0.76 13.91 9.39
N LYS A 43 0.13 14.65 10.06
CA LYS A 43 -0.03 16.07 10.37
C LYS A 43 1.29 16.79 10.15
N LEU A 44 1.28 17.77 9.26
CA LEU A 44 2.40 18.65 8.98
C LEU A 44 2.18 19.98 9.69
N VAL A 45 3.17 20.43 10.46
CA VAL A 45 3.20 21.74 11.10
C VAL A 45 4.43 22.49 10.59
N ALA A 46 4.21 23.61 9.91
CA ALA A 46 5.28 24.54 9.57
C ALA A 46 5.26 25.71 10.56
N ASP A 47 6.40 25.95 11.21
CA ASP A 47 6.62 27.06 12.14
C ASP A 47 7.91 27.80 11.75
N GLU A 48 7.93 29.12 11.84
CA GLU A 48 9.09 29.95 11.51
C GLU A 48 10.13 29.98 12.65
N GLY A 49 9.80 29.43 13.82
CA GLY A 49 10.71 29.24 14.94
C GLY A 49 11.36 27.85 14.94
N ASN A 50 12.64 27.77 15.33
CA ASN A 50 13.33 26.51 15.59
C ASN A 50 12.44 25.61 16.46
N PHE A 51 12.07 24.43 15.95
CA PHE A 51 11.59 23.31 16.76
C PHE A 51 12.78 22.78 17.59
N GLY A 52 13.39 23.64 18.42
CA GLY A 52 14.68 23.37 19.05
C GLY A 52 14.64 22.08 19.86
N GLU A 53 15.58 21.15 19.61
CA GLU A 53 15.91 19.87 20.29
C GLU A 53 14.77 19.02 20.92
N LYS A 54 13.49 19.36 20.74
CA LYS A 54 12.34 18.78 21.46
C LYS A 54 11.44 17.96 20.57
N VAL A 55 12.06 17.19 19.68
CA VAL A 55 11.33 16.20 18.92
C VAL A 55 11.75 14.81 19.40
N PRO A 56 10.94 14.14 20.23
CA PRO A 56 11.15 12.74 20.52
C PRO A 56 11.11 11.97 19.20
N ARG A 57 12.21 11.32 18.79
CA ARG A 57 12.24 10.45 17.61
C ARG A 57 11.28 9.26 17.73
N HIS A 58 10.80 8.98 18.94
CA HIS A 58 9.72 8.07 19.30
C HIS A 58 8.94 8.67 20.48
N ALA A 59 7.64 8.93 20.32
CA ALA A 59 6.77 9.25 21.45
C ALA A 59 6.09 7.95 21.93
N PRO A 60 6.21 7.56 23.23
CA PRO A 60 5.53 6.37 23.73
C PRO A 60 4.03 6.63 23.90
N GLY A 61 3.21 5.79 23.27
CA GLY A 61 1.73 5.84 23.34
C GLY A 61 1.09 4.80 22.41
N TYR A 62 -0.23 4.62 22.52
CA TYR A 62 -0.99 3.79 21.57
C TYR A 62 -0.93 4.40 20.16
N GLY A 63 -0.18 3.72 19.30
CA GLY A 63 0.03 4.08 17.91
C GLY A 63 1.43 4.62 17.64
N THR A 64 2.03 4.18 16.53
CA THR A 64 3.42 4.55 16.21
C THR A 64 3.48 5.99 15.74
N THR A 65 4.26 6.82 16.44
CA THR A 65 4.51 8.22 16.07
C THR A 65 5.93 8.39 15.56
N PHE A 66 6.03 8.77 14.28
CA PHE A 66 7.26 9.16 13.63
C PHE A 66 7.30 10.67 13.53
N VAL A 67 8.50 11.23 13.68
CA VAL A 67 8.73 12.65 13.45
C VAL A 67 9.93 12.87 12.56
N ASP A 68 9.73 13.65 11.50
CA ASP A 68 10.73 14.03 10.50
C ASP A 68 10.73 15.56 10.33
N GLY A 69 11.91 16.19 10.27
CA GLY A 69 12.00 17.64 10.15
C GLY A 69 13.34 18.30 10.56
N PRO A 70 14.01 19.06 9.65
CA PRO A 70 14.94 20.12 10.02
C PRO A 70 14.21 21.39 10.48
N ASP A 71 14.94 22.36 11.06
CA ASP A 71 14.41 23.61 11.63
C ASP A 71 13.32 24.26 10.76
N GLY A 72 12.06 24.15 11.19
CA GLY A 72 10.88 24.82 10.60
C GLY A 72 9.77 23.92 10.04
N LEU A 73 9.98 22.61 9.93
CA LEU A 73 8.93 21.64 9.51
C LEU A 73 8.85 20.46 10.49
N LEU A 74 7.66 20.16 11.00
CA LEU A 74 7.38 19.03 11.88
C LEU A 74 6.32 18.14 11.23
N VAL A 75 6.67 16.89 10.91
CA VAL A 75 5.71 15.91 10.38
C VAL A 75 5.42 14.82 11.42
N GLU A 76 4.18 14.72 11.89
CA GLU A 76 3.74 13.71 12.85
C GLU A 76 2.86 12.66 12.15
N TYR A 77 3.13 11.38 12.40
CA TYR A 77 2.27 10.26 11.96
C TYR A 77 1.62 9.57 13.16
N ASN A 78 0.41 9.03 12.97
CA ASN A 78 -0.28 8.21 13.95
C ASN A 78 -1.02 7.08 13.25
N THR A 79 -0.78 5.85 13.69
CA THR A 79 -1.44 4.63 13.17
C THR A 79 -1.61 3.62 14.30
N LYS A 80 -2.69 2.85 14.29
CA LYS A 80 -2.87 1.70 15.18
C LYS A 80 -2.21 0.42 14.66
N MET A 81 -1.83 0.42 13.38
CA MET A 81 -1.26 -0.74 12.71
C MET A 81 0.26 -0.71 12.85
N PRO A 82 0.90 -1.80 13.30
CA PRO A 82 2.35 -1.87 13.32
C PRO A 82 2.89 -1.90 11.90
N ASP A 83 4.11 -1.39 11.75
CA ASP A 83 4.90 -1.63 10.53
C ASP A 83 5.04 -3.15 10.32
N ASP A 84 5.12 -3.55 9.06
CA ASP A 84 5.23 -4.95 8.63
C ASP A 84 4.12 -5.90 9.10
N SER A 85 2.93 -5.38 9.41
CA SER A 85 1.70 -6.14 9.67
C SER A 85 1.16 -6.94 8.46
N GLY A 86 1.74 -6.76 7.28
CA GLY A 86 1.22 -7.29 6.01
C GLY A 86 0.10 -6.44 5.39
N LEU A 87 -0.30 -5.34 6.05
CA LEU A 87 -1.40 -4.47 5.61
C LEU A 87 -0.96 -3.28 4.73
N GLY A 88 0.32 -3.20 4.36
CA GLY A 88 0.85 -2.06 3.60
C GLY A 88 1.00 -0.76 4.40
N THR A 89 1.24 -0.85 5.71
CA THR A 89 1.33 0.33 6.61
C THR A 89 2.47 1.28 6.21
N SER A 90 3.62 0.77 5.79
CA SER A 90 4.75 1.61 5.34
C SER A 90 4.40 2.41 4.08
N ALA A 91 3.77 1.77 3.10
CA ALA A 91 3.31 2.43 1.89
C ALA A 91 2.23 3.48 2.19
N ALA A 92 1.28 3.17 3.08
CA ALA A 92 0.26 4.13 3.52
C ALA A 92 0.89 5.36 4.20
N ARG A 93 1.97 5.19 4.97
CA ARG A 93 2.75 6.28 5.56
C ARG A 93 3.41 7.14 4.48
N GLU A 94 4.01 6.54 3.46
CA GLU A 94 4.67 7.28 2.37
C GLU A 94 3.66 8.03 1.48
N VAL A 95 2.53 7.42 1.16
CA VAL A 95 1.41 8.08 0.48
C VAL A 95 0.88 9.25 1.31
N THR A 96 0.72 9.06 2.63
CA THR A 96 0.30 10.13 3.55
C THR A 96 1.33 11.27 3.56
N ARG A 97 2.63 10.95 3.56
CA ARG A 97 3.71 11.94 3.49
C ARG A 97 3.56 12.81 2.25
N LEU A 98 3.48 12.19 1.07
CA LEU A 98 3.36 12.93 -0.20
C LEU A 98 2.08 13.76 -0.26
N ALA A 99 0.97 13.23 0.27
CA ALA A 99 -0.29 13.97 0.36
C ALA A 99 -0.18 15.21 1.29
N LEU A 100 0.61 15.17 2.36
CA LEU A 100 0.84 16.34 3.23
C LEU A 100 1.60 17.47 2.53
N PHE A 101 2.48 17.13 1.58
CA PHE A 101 3.27 18.10 0.81
C PHE A 101 2.58 18.52 -0.49
N SER A 102 1.40 17.99 -0.78
CA SER A 102 0.60 18.39 -1.94
C SER A 102 -0.12 19.71 -1.63
N GLN A 103 -0.04 20.69 -2.54
CA GLN A 103 -0.61 22.02 -2.33
C GLN A 103 -2.15 22.01 -2.27
N ASP A 104 -2.77 21.11 -3.04
CA ASP A 104 -4.23 20.99 -3.15
C ASP A 104 -4.73 19.62 -2.68
N PRO A 105 -5.99 19.54 -2.21
CA PRO A 105 -6.65 18.25 -1.99
C PRO A 105 -6.59 17.39 -3.25
N LEU A 106 -6.25 16.12 -3.07
CA LEU A 106 -6.21 15.12 -4.15
C LEU A 106 -7.63 14.76 -4.57
N ALA A 107 -8.17 15.55 -5.51
CA ALA A 107 -9.55 15.45 -5.95
C ALA A 107 -9.74 14.38 -7.04
N THR A 108 -8.76 14.20 -7.92
CA THR A 108 -8.86 13.27 -9.04
C THR A 108 -8.16 11.95 -8.76
N ARG A 109 -8.61 10.88 -9.44
CA ARG A 109 -7.95 9.58 -9.37
C ARG A 109 -6.53 9.64 -9.92
N GLU A 110 -6.31 10.38 -11.00
CA GLU A 110 -4.99 10.59 -11.60
C GLU A 110 -4.00 11.19 -10.60
N GLN A 111 -4.40 12.20 -9.82
CA GLN A 111 -3.55 12.79 -8.78
C GLN A 111 -3.16 11.76 -7.71
N LYS A 112 -4.09 10.89 -7.31
CA LYS A 112 -3.84 9.81 -6.36
C LYS A 112 -2.89 8.75 -6.93
N GLU A 113 -3.10 8.33 -8.17
CA GLU A 113 -2.21 7.39 -8.87
C GLU A 113 -0.80 7.96 -9.05
N ASN A 114 -0.66 9.26 -9.32
CA ASN A 114 0.64 9.94 -9.39
C ASN A 114 1.38 9.93 -8.05
N ILE A 115 0.66 10.08 -6.93
CA ILE A 115 1.25 9.94 -5.59
C ILE A 115 1.65 8.50 -5.29
N ALA A 116 0.83 7.52 -5.68
CA ALA A 116 1.18 6.11 -5.54
C ALA A 116 2.47 5.77 -6.30
N GLU A 117 2.58 6.24 -7.55
CA GLU A 117 3.78 6.02 -8.37
C GLU A 117 5.00 6.75 -7.77
N SER A 118 4.81 7.94 -7.20
CA SER A 118 5.88 8.68 -6.51
C SER A 118 6.34 7.97 -5.24
N ALA A 119 5.41 7.45 -4.44
CA ALA A 119 5.73 6.65 -3.24
C ALA A 119 6.52 5.39 -3.62
N TYR A 120 6.10 4.69 -4.67
CA TYR A 120 6.84 3.53 -5.18
C TYR A 120 8.25 3.89 -5.65
N ARG A 121 8.41 5.02 -6.37
CA ARG A 121 9.74 5.50 -6.81
C ARG A 121 10.67 5.80 -5.64
N ILE A 122 10.16 6.35 -4.54
CA ILE A 122 10.96 6.60 -3.33
C ILE A 122 11.49 5.27 -2.77
N GLU A 123 10.65 4.25 -2.65
CA GLU A 123 11.09 2.92 -2.19
C GLU A 123 12.15 2.30 -3.10
N GLN A 124 12.01 2.45 -4.43
CA GLN A 124 13.01 1.98 -5.39
C GLN A 124 14.36 2.68 -5.22
N VAL A 125 14.36 4.00 -5.00
CA VAL A 125 15.59 4.78 -4.71
C VAL A 125 16.27 4.29 -3.42
N LEU A 126 15.47 3.89 -2.42
CA LEU A 126 15.96 3.32 -1.17
C LEU A 126 16.42 1.85 -1.29
N GLY A 127 16.28 1.24 -2.47
CA GLY A 127 16.67 -0.15 -2.71
C GLY A 127 15.74 -1.17 -2.04
N ILE A 128 14.52 -0.78 -1.68
CA ILE A 128 13.52 -1.68 -1.10
C ILE A 128 12.92 -2.52 -2.23
N ILE A 129 13.06 -3.84 -2.11
CA ILE A 129 12.45 -4.78 -3.06
C ILE A 129 11.00 -4.98 -2.64
N GLY A 130 10.10 -4.30 -3.33
CA GLY A 130 8.66 -4.34 -3.08
C GLY A 130 7.84 -4.29 -4.37
N GLY A 131 6.54 -4.53 -4.22
CA GLY A 131 5.57 -4.36 -5.29
C GLY A 131 4.96 -2.95 -5.29
N LYS A 132 4.00 -2.71 -6.19
CA LYS A 132 3.28 -1.43 -6.33
C LYS A 132 1.92 -1.40 -5.65
N GLN A 133 1.36 -2.55 -5.27
CA GLN A 133 -0.04 -2.65 -4.89
C GLN A 133 -0.39 -1.83 -3.62
N ASP A 134 0.55 -1.72 -2.67
CA ASP A 134 0.33 -1.09 -1.37
C ASP A 134 0.15 0.41 -1.53
N GLN A 135 1.01 1.04 -2.33
CA GLN A 135 0.98 2.48 -2.60
C GLN A 135 -0.28 2.83 -3.40
N PHE A 136 -0.63 2.03 -4.40
CA PHE A 136 -1.82 2.22 -5.20
C PHE A 136 -3.10 2.05 -4.38
N ALA A 137 -3.21 1.00 -3.57
CA ALA A 137 -4.36 0.79 -2.70
C ALA A 137 -4.52 1.95 -1.70
N SER A 138 -3.41 2.34 -1.04
CA SER A 138 -3.40 3.41 -0.03
C SER A 138 -3.76 4.78 -0.62
N ALA A 139 -3.35 5.07 -1.87
CA ALA A 139 -3.65 6.35 -2.49
C ALA A 139 -5.07 6.41 -3.08
N VAL A 140 -5.51 5.36 -3.76
CA VAL A 140 -6.79 5.34 -4.47
C VAL A 140 -7.96 5.11 -3.52
N GLY A 141 -7.86 4.09 -2.66
CA GLY A 141 -8.95 3.64 -1.78
C GLY A 141 -9.99 2.75 -2.47
N GLY A 142 -10.75 2.02 -1.67
CA GLY A 142 -11.83 1.13 -2.11
C GLY A 142 -11.35 -0.27 -2.48
N ILE A 143 -12.19 -1.01 -3.20
CA ILE A 143 -11.88 -2.34 -3.74
C ILE A 143 -11.46 -2.15 -5.19
N ASN A 144 -10.25 -2.60 -5.55
CA ASN A 144 -9.71 -2.40 -6.88
C ASN A 144 -8.97 -3.64 -7.37
N LEU A 145 -9.11 -3.91 -8.67
CA LEU A 145 -8.14 -4.67 -9.42
C LEU A 145 -7.14 -3.69 -10.03
N PHE A 146 -5.86 -3.81 -9.69
CA PHE A 146 -4.77 -3.10 -10.35
C PHE A 146 -4.09 -4.00 -11.36
N GLU A 147 -3.85 -3.49 -12.57
CA GLU A 147 -2.99 -4.13 -13.56
C GLU A 147 -1.69 -3.35 -13.70
N PHE A 148 -0.55 -4.04 -13.59
CA PHE A 148 0.78 -3.45 -13.67
C PHE A 148 1.45 -3.86 -14.97
N ARG A 149 1.95 -2.89 -15.73
CA ARG A 149 2.72 -3.09 -16.96
C ARG A 149 3.94 -2.18 -16.95
N GLU A 150 4.89 -2.45 -17.84
CA GLU A 150 6.08 -1.60 -17.99
C GLU A 150 5.73 -0.13 -18.29
N ASN A 151 4.68 0.09 -19.08
CA ASN A 151 4.23 1.43 -19.50
C ASN A 151 3.30 2.13 -18.51
N GLY A 152 2.94 1.50 -17.39
CA GLY A 152 2.08 2.11 -16.37
C GLY A 152 1.18 1.12 -15.63
N THR A 153 0.42 1.67 -14.70
CA THR A 153 -0.55 0.93 -13.88
C THR A 153 -1.96 1.34 -14.27
N THR A 154 -2.85 0.37 -14.47
CA THR A 154 -4.28 0.62 -14.74
C THR A 154 -5.12 0.18 -13.54
N THR A 155 -5.90 1.09 -12.98
CA THR A 155 -6.83 0.79 -11.88
C THR A 155 -8.23 0.49 -12.40
N HIS A 156 -8.80 -0.63 -11.95
CA HIS A 156 -10.16 -1.06 -12.24
C HIS A 156 -10.96 -1.14 -10.92
N PRO A 157 -11.74 -0.10 -10.57
CA PRO A 157 -12.59 -0.13 -9.40
C PRO A 157 -13.62 -1.26 -9.48
N VAL A 158 -13.83 -1.92 -8.35
CA VAL A 158 -14.88 -2.93 -8.17
C VAL A 158 -15.97 -2.32 -7.32
N THR A 159 -17.04 -1.88 -7.97
CA THR A 159 -18.21 -1.32 -7.30
C THR A 159 -19.18 -2.43 -6.97
N MET A 160 -19.57 -2.54 -5.69
CA MET A 160 -20.53 -3.51 -5.18
C MET A 160 -21.64 -2.77 -4.41
N PRO A 161 -22.87 -3.29 -4.37
CA PRO A 161 -23.90 -2.82 -3.45
C PRO A 161 -23.46 -2.93 -1.99
N GLU A 162 -23.88 -1.98 -1.15
CA GLU A 162 -23.55 -1.97 0.29
C GLU A 162 -23.94 -3.28 1.00
N SER A 163 -25.03 -3.93 0.58
CA SER A 163 -25.46 -5.21 1.14
C SER A 163 -24.44 -6.33 0.91
N GLN A 164 -23.78 -6.36 -0.25
CA GLN A 164 -22.76 -7.36 -0.57
C GLN A 164 -21.44 -7.06 0.15
N ILE A 165 -21.11 -5.78 0.32
CA ILE A 165 -19.97 -5.38 1.14
C ILE A 165 -20.19 -5.85 2.58
N ALA A 166 -21.37 -5.59 3.15
CA ALA A 166 -21.72 -6.04 4.50
C ALA A 166 -21.70 -7.57 4.64
N GLU A 167 -22.18 -8.30 3.64
CA GLU A 167 -22.09 -9.76 3.61
C GLU A 167 -20.62 -10.23 3.60
N LEU A 168 -19.80 -9.67 2.71
CA LEU A 168 -18.37 -10.00 2.63
C LEU A 168 -17.66 -9.69 3.96
N GLU A 169 -17.92 -8.52 4.55
CA GLU A 169 -17.39 -8.13 5.86
C GLU A 169 -17.79 -9.12 6.96
N SER A 170 -19.02 -9.65 6.93
CA SER A 170 -19.50 -10.64 7.90
C SER A 170 -18.79 -12.01 7.81
N LEU A 171 -18.15 -12.29 6.68
CA LEU A 171 -17.42 -13.54 6.40
C LEU A 171 -15.92 -13.42 6.66
N LEU A 172 -15.42 -12.23 6.98
CA LEU A 172 -14.00 -11.97 7.18
C LEU A 172 -13.65 -11.76 8.65
N VAL A 173 -12.53 -12.33 9.07
CA VAL A 173 -11.93 -12.09 10.38
C VAL A 173 -10.48 -11.69 10.19
N LEU A 174 -10.12 -10.51 10.72
CA LEU A 174 -8.75 -10.04 10.73
C LEU A 174 -8.06 -10.45 12.04
N CYS A 175 -6.97 -11.22 11.92
CA CYS A 175 -6.19 -11.70 13.06
C CYS A 175 -4.74 -11.22 12.97
N TYR A 176 -4.29 -10.44 13.95
CA TYR A 176 -2.89 -10.05 14.09
C TYR A 176 -2.14 -11.10 14.92
N THR A 177 -1.17 -11.76 14.31
CA THR A 177 -0.43 -12.88 14.91
C THR A 177 0.76 -12.44 15.76
N GLY A 178 1.11 -11.14 15.79
CA GLY A 178 2.26 -10.60 16.53
C GLY A 178 3.62 -10.84 15.87
N GLU A 179 3.69 -11.73 14.87
CA GLU A 179 4.92 -12.14 14.20
C GLU A 179 4.98 -11.56 12.79
N CYS A 180 6.01 -10.76 12.50
CA CYS A 180 6.29 -10.33 11.14
C CYS A 180 7.11 -11.41 10.41
N ARG A 181 6.57 -11.97 9.33
CA ARG A 181 7.22 -13.06 8.56
C ARG A 181 7.56 -12.73 7.12
N LEU A 182 7.63 -11.46 6.72
CA LEU A 182 8.27 -11.07 5.46
C LEU A 182 9.79 -11.00 5.65
N SER A 183 10.39 -12.12 6.06
CA SER A 183 11.84 -12.21 6.09
C SER A 183 12.35 -12.03 4.66
N SER A 184 13.40 -11.23 4.48
CA SER A 184 14.12 -11.08 3.20
C SER A 184 14.47 -12.42 2.53
N ASN A 185 14.46 -13.52 3.28
CA ASN A 185 14.63 -14.88 2.81
C ASN A 185 13.50 -15.37 1.88
N ILE A 186 12.25 -15.00 2.11
CA ILE A 186 11.13 -15.41 1.23
C ILE A 186 11.28 -14.72 -0.13
N HIS A 187 11.52 -13.41 -0.14
CA HIS A 187 11.79 -12.66 -1.37
C HIS A 187 12.97 -13.28 -2.15
N LYS A 188 14.08 -13.56 -1.47
CA LYS A 188 15.25 -14.19 -2.10
C LYS A 188 14.91 -15.57 -2.69
N SER A 189 14.13 -16.38 -1.99
CA SER A 189 13.74 -17.72 -2.44
C SER A 189 12.82 -17.66 -3.67
N VAL A 190 11.72 -16.90 -3.59
CA VAL A 190 10.75 -16.79 -4.69
C VAL A 190 11.42 -16.21 -5.93
N TRP A 191 12.11 -15.07 -5.81
CA TRP A 191 12.73 -14.42 -6.96
C TRP A 191 13.97 -15.17 -7.45
N GLY A 192 14.68 -15.89 -6.58
CA GLY A 192 15.76 -16.80 -6.97
C GLY A 192 15.26 -17.95 -7.83
N ASN A 193 14.18 -18.61 -7.42
CA ASN A 193 13.55 -19.70 -8.17
C ASN A 193 12.96 -19.22 -9.50
N PHE A 194 12.34 -18.04 -9.50
CA PHE A 194 11.81 -17.41 -10.71
C PHE A 194 12.92 -17.10 -11.72
N ARG A 195 14.04 -16.50 -11.29
CA ARG A 195 15.21 -16.23 -12.16
C ARG A 195 15.86 -17.50 -12.70
N GLN A 196 15.79 -18.60 -11.96
CA GLN A 196 16.24 -19.92 -12.41
C GLN A 196 15.25 -20.60 -13.37
N GLY A 197 14.08 -20.00 -13.64
CA GLY A 197 13.06 -20.58 -14.51
C GLY A 197 12.40 -21.84 -13.94
N ARG A 198 12.33 -21.97 -12.60
CA ARG A 198 11.66 -23.12 -11.99
C ARG A 198 10.16 -23.08 -12.29
N ARG A 199 9.69 -24.03 -13.09
CA ARG A 199 8.30 -24.09 -13.57
C ARG A 199 7.27 -23.92 -12.45
N GLU A 200 7.43 -24.64 -11.34
CA GLU A 200 6.51 -24.54 -10.20
C GLU A 200 6.33 -23.09 -9.69
N THR A 201 7.42 -22.33 -9.55
CA THR A 201 7.35 -20.93 -9.10
C THR A 201 6.79 -20.01 -10.18
N VAL A 202 7.17 -20.22 -11.44
CA VAL A 202 6.66 -19.44 -12.57
C VAL A 202 5.15 -19.64 -12.73
N ASP A 203 4.70 -20.89 -12.79
CA ASP A 203 3.30 -21.27 -12.93
C ASP A 203 2.47 -20.78 -11.74
N ALA A 204 3.02 -20.83 -10.52
CA ALA A 204 2.38 -20.27 -9.33
C ALA A 204 2.17 -18.75 -9.45
N LEU A 205 3.15 -17.99 -9.96
CA LEU A 205 3.01 -16.54 -10.15
C LEU A 205 1.95 -16.20 -11.21
N PHE A 206 1.89 -16.95 -12.32
CA PHE A 206 0.82 -16.82 -13.30
C PHE A 206 -0.55 -17.16 -12.70
N THR A 207 -0.64 -18.25 -11.93
CA THR A 207 -1.87 -18.64 -11.24
C THR A 207 -2.34 -17.55 -10.25
N LEU A 208 -1.41 -16.95 -9.51
CA LEU A 208 -1.71 -15.82 -8.62
C LEU A 208 -2.28 -14.64 -9.42
N ARG A 209 -1.65 -14.26 -10.52
CA ARG A 209 -2.13 -13.16 -11.38
C ARG A 209 -3.55 -13.45 -11.89
N ASP A 210 -3.76 -14.65 -12.41
CA ASP A 210 -5.02 -15.04 -13.04
C ASP A 210 -6.16 -15.15 -12.01
N SER A 211 -5.84 -15.53 -10.77
CA SER A 211 -6.80 -15.51 -9.65
C SER A 211 -7.31 -14.10 -9.31
N ALA A 212 -6.52 -13.04 -9.56
CA ALA A 212 -6.98 -11.68 -9.33
C ALA A 212 -8.07 -11.27 -10.33
N TYR A 213 -7.90 -11.66 -11.61
CA TYR A 213 -8.93 -11.44 -12.62
C TYR A 213 -10.20 -12.23 -12.32
N ALA A 214 -10.07 -13.51 -11.97
CA ALA A 214 -11.22 -14.34 -11.59
C ALA A 214 -11.95 -13.77 -10.36
N GLY A 215 -11.20 -13.34 -9.34
CA GLY A 215 -11.77 -12.73 -8.13
C GLY A 215 -12.57 -11.46 -8.42
N LYS A 216 -12.10 -10.61 -9.34
CA LYS A 216 -12.84 -9.40 -9.75
C LYS A 216 -14.20 -9.74 -10.35
N GLU A 217 -14.25 -10.74 -11.24
CA GLU A 217 -15.51 -11.14 -11.88
C GLU A 217 -16.48 -11.73 -10.84
N ILE A 218 -15.99 -12.55 -9.90
CA ILE A 218 -16.81 -13.09 -8.80
C ILE A 218 -17.41 -11.98 -7.93
N LEU A 219 -16.61 -10.98 -7.57
CA LEU A 219 -17.08 -9.85 -6.76
C LEU A 219 -18.10 -8.97 -7.50
N LYS A 220 -18.09 -8.95 -8.83
CA LYS A 220 -19.08 -8.22 -9.64
C LYS A 220 -20.37 -9.00 -9.85
N ASP A 221 -20.27 -10.32 -10.02
CA ASP A 221 -21.38 -11.19 -10.39
C ASP A 221 -22.09 -11.85 -9.19
N SER A 222 -21.67 -11.55 -7.96
CA SER A 222 -22.35 -12.01 -6.76
C SER A 222 -23.83 -11.61 -6.86
N ARG A 223 -24.74 -12.58 -6.87
CA ARG A 223 -26.20 -12.42 -6.88
C ARG A 223 -26.77 -13.17 -5.69
#